data_AF-A0A0A7RD54-F1
#
_entry.id   AF-A0A0A7RD54-F1
#
_cell.length_a   1.000
_cell.length_b   1.000
_cell.length_c   1.000
_cell.angle_alpha   90.00
_cell.angle_beta   90.00
_cell.angle_gamma   90.00
#
_symmetry.space_group_name_H-M   'P 1'
#
loop_
_entity.id
_entity.type
_entity.pdbx_description
1 polymer ?
#
loop_
_entity_poly.entity_id
_entity_poly.type
_entity_poly.pdbx_seq_one_letter_code
_entity_poly.pdbx_strand_id
1 'polypeptide(L)'
;MSGRGKTGGKARAKAKSRSSRAGLQFPVGRVHRLLRKGNYAERVGAGAPVYLAAVLEYLTAEILELAGNAARDNKKTRIIP
;
A
#
# COMPACT_ATOMS: atom_id res chain seq x y z
N MET A 1 -21.39 12.23 -37.10
CA MET A 1 -20.16 12.09 -36.27
C MET A 1 -20.53 11.50 -34.91
N SER A 2 -20.45 10.17 -34.74
CA SER A 2 -20.80 9.51 -33.48
C SER A 2 -19.57 9.40 -32.57
N GLY A 3 -19.34 10.43 -31.75
CA GLY A 3 -18.34 10.41 -30.68
C GLY A 3 -18.87 9.62 -29.49
N ARG A 4 -18.60 8.31 -29.44
CA ARG A 4 -18.92 7.46 -28.29
C ARG A 4 -17.95 7.80 -27.14
N GLY A 5 -18.29 8.83 -26.38
CA GLY A 5 -17.57 9.27 -25.19
C GLY A 5 -17.53 8.16 -24.12
N LYS A 6 -16.34 8.00 -23.53
CA LYS A 6 -16.00 7.25 -22.30
C LYS A 6 -16.88 6.03 -22.00
N THR A 7 -16.33 4.86 -22.29
CA THR A 7 -16.61 3.51 -21.75
C THR A 7 -17.38 3.46 -20.40
N GLY A 8 -18.67 3.78 -20.43
CA GLY A 8 -19.58 3.68 -19.28
C GLY A 8 -20.55 2.51 -19.34
N GLY A 9 -20.53 1.71 -20.43
CA GLY A 9 -21.58 0.74 -20.74
C GLY A 9 -21.18 -0.74 -20.73
N LYS A 10 -20.02 -1.13 -20.19
CA LYS A 10 -19.69 -2.54 -19.96
C LYS A 10 -19.68 -2.79 -18.46
N ALA A 11 -20.22 -3.92 -18.02
CA ALA A 11 -20.13 -4.39 -16.63
C ALA A 11 -18.70 -4.14 -16.13
N ARG A 12 -18.56 -3.24 -15.16
CA ARG A 12 -17.26 -2.64 -14.81
C ARG A 12 -16.39 -3.77 -14.26
N ALA A 13 -15.41 -4.23 -15.05
CA ALA A 13 -14.42 -5.18 -14.58
C ALA A 13 -13.84 -4.67 -13.24
N LYS A 14 -13.67 -5.57 -12.26
CA LYS A 14 -13.25 -5.21 -10.91
C LYS A 14 -11.97 -4.38 -11.01
N ALA A 15 -12.05 -3.10 -10.65
CA ALA A 15 -10.92 -2.20 -10.83
C ALA A 15 -9.74 -2.67 -9.98
N LYS A 16 -8.56 -2.85 -10.61
CA LYS A 16 -7.32 -3.17 -9.88
C LYS A 16 -7.08 -2.11 -8.80
N SER A 17 -6.73 -2.56 -7.59
CA SER A 17 -6.44 -1.68 -6.46
C SER A 17 -5.15 -0.88 -6.69
N ARG A 18 -5.00 0.27 -6.02
CA ARG A 18 -3.76 1.06 -6.12
C ARG A 18 -2.53 0.29 -5.63
N SER A 19 -2.67 -0.53 -4.58
CA SER A 19 -1.61 -1.43 -4.11
C SER A 19 -1.20 -2.43 -5.18
N SER A 20 -2.16 -3.14 -5.80
CA SER A 20 -1.88 -4.12 -6.86
C SER A 20 -1.24 -3.51 -8.11
N ARG A 21 -1.53 -2.24 -8.42
CA ARG A 21 -0.89 -1.52 -9.53
C ARG A 21 0.53 -1.07 -9.20
N ALA A 22 0.79 -0.78 -7.92
CA ALA A 22 2.10 -0.36 -7.42
C ALA A 22 3.01 -1.54 -7.04
N GLY A 23 2.51 -2.78 -7.06
CA GLY A 23 3.27 -3.96 -6.64
C GLY A 23 3.50 -4.05 -5.12
N LEU A 24 2.66 -3.39 -4.31
CA LEU A 24 2.81 -3.31 -2.86
C LEU A 24 1.83 -4.24 -2.14
N GLN A 25 2.29 -4.91 -1.08
CA GLN A 25 1.41 -5.59 -0.11
C GLN A 25 0.67 -4.59 0.78
N PHE A 26 1.31 -3.48 1.13
CA PHE A 26 0.75 -2.46 2.00
C PHE A 26 -0.42 -1.70 1.34
N PRO A 27 -1.43 -1.28 2.13
CA PRO A 27 -2.66 -0.71 1.59
C PRO A 27 -2.51 0.78 1.24
N VAL A 28 -2.05 1.10 0.02
CA VAL A 28 -1.95 2.47 -0.55
C VAL A 28 -3.25 3.27 -0.38
N GLY A 29 -4.39 2.60 -0.53
CA GLY A 29 -5.71 3.20 -0.34
C GLY A 29 -5.93 3.77 1.07
N ARG A 30 -5.54 2.98 2.07
CA ARG A 30 -5.65 3.33 3.49
C ARG A 30 -4.65 4.40 3.86
N VAL A 31 -3.40 4.30 3.41
CA VAL A 31 -2.36 5.32 3.63
C VAL A 31 -2.83 6.68 3.13
N HIS A 32 -3.40 6.74 1.91
CA HIS A 32 -3.96 7.99 1.39
C HIS A 32 -5.08 8.56 2.28
N ARG A 33 -6.00 7.71 2.75
CA ARG A 33 -7.08 8.16 3.64
C ARG A 33 -6.53 8.70 4.96
N LEU A 34 -5.53 8.04 5.54
CA LEU A 34 -4.90 8.48 6.78
C LEU A 34 -4.15 9.80 6.60
N LEU A 35 -3.40 9.97 5.51
CA LEU A 35 -2.74 11.24 5.18
C LEU A 35 -3.73 12.41 5.08
N ARG A 36 -4.90 12.20 4.47
CA ARG A 36 -5.94 13.23 4.40
C ARG A 36 -6.61 13.51 5.75
N LYS A 37 -6.89 12.46 6.54
CA LYS A 37 -7.50 12.61 7.87
C LYS A 37 -6.53 13.24 8.89
N GLY A 38 -5.22 13.08 8.68
CA GLY A 38 -4.19 13.58 9.58
C GLY A 38 -3.91 15.08 9.46
N ASN A 39 -4.58 15.80 8.56
CA ASN A 39 -4.42 17.26 8.38
C ASN A 39 -2.97 17.72 8.13
N TYR A 40 -2.14 16.87 7.51
CA TYR A 40 -0.73 17.20 7.22
C TYR A 40 -0.57 18.28 6.13
N ALA A 41 -1.55 18.38 5.22
CA ALA A 41 -1.61 19.38 4.15
C ALA A 41 -3.04 19.49 3.63
N GLU A 42 -3.38 20.62 3.00
CA GLU A 42 -4.68 20.83 2.34
C GLU A 42 -4.93 19.81 1.22
N ARG A 43 -3.89 19.46 0.46
CA ARG A 43 -3.95 18.50 -0.65
C ARG A 43 -2.86 17.44 -0.51
N VAL A 44 -3.21 16.21 -0.85
CA VAL A 44 -2.28 15.08 -0.89
C VAL A 44 -2.15 14.61 -2.34
N GLY A 45 -0.94 14.69 -2.89
CA GLY A 45 -0.64 14.22 -4.24
C GLY A 45 -0.86 12.71 -4.39
N ALA A 46 -1.26 12.26 -5.58
CA ALA A 46 -1.62 10.85 -5.81
C ALA A 46 -0.45 9.87 -5.61
N GLY A 47 0.80 10.31 -5.84
CA GLY A 47 2.02 9.52 -5.65
C GLY A 47 2.50 9.43 -4.20
N ALA A 48 2.19 10.41 -3.36
CA ALA A 48 2.60 10.45 -1.94
C ALA A 48 2.21 9.18 -1.15
N PRO A 49 0.95 8.68 -1.21
CA PRO A 49 0.59 7.46 -0.50
C PRO A 49 1.19 6.19 -1.10
N VAL A 50 1.65 6.21 -2.36
CA VAL A 50 2.35 5.07 -2.97
C VAL A 50 3.76 4.99 -2.40
N TYR A 51 4.48 6.11 -2.42
CA TYR A 51 5.84 6.20 -1.87
C TYR A 51 5.87 5.86 -0.39
N LEU A 52 4.99 6.48 0.41
CA LEU A 52 4.94 6.20 1.84
C LEU A 52 4.56 4.73 2.14
N ALA A 53 3.61 4.15 1.40
CA ALA A 53 3.29 2.73 1.57
C ALA A 53 4.49 1.82 1.26
N ALA A 54 5.25 2.12 0.22
CA ALA A 54 6.45 1.37 -0.14
C ALA A 54 7.53 1.45 0.94
N VAL A 55 7.79 2.66 1.48
CA VAL A 55 8.76 2.85 2.58
C VAL A 55 8.33 2.09 3.84
N LEU A 56 7.05 2.19 4.22
CA LEU A 56 6.53 1.46 5.37
C LEU A 56 6.62 -0.06 5.19
N GLU A 57 6.33 -0.57 3.99
CA GLU A 57 6.46 -1.98 3.64
C GLU A 57 7.93 -2.44 3.73
N TYR A 58 8.86 -1.67 3.16
CA TYR A 58 10.29 -1.94 3.21
C TYR A 58 10.81 -2.03 4.65
N LEU A 59 10.55 -0.99 5.46
CA LEU A 59 11.02 -0.97 6.85
C LEU A 59 10.40 -2.11 7.68
N THR A 60 9.14 -2.44 7.43
CA THR A 60 8.48 -3.58 8.10
C THR A 60 9.15 -4.89 7.70
N ALA A 61 9.44 -5.10 6.42
CA ALA A 61 10.11 -6.30 5.93
C ALA A 61 11.51 -6.44 6.54
N GLU A 62 12.29 -5.35 6.56
CA GLU A 62 13.65 -5.33 7.13
C GLU A 62 13.64 -5.73 8.61
N ILE A 63 12.77 -5.11 9.41
CA ILE A 63 12.66 -5.40 10.84
C ILE A 63 12.18 -6.84 11.08
N LEU A 64 11.20 -7.32 10.32
CA LEU A 64 10.67 -8.67 10.47
C LEU A 64 11.69 -9.74 10.04
N GLU A 65 12.52 -9.47 9.03
CA GLU A 65 13.59 -10.36 8.61
C GLU A 65 14.62 -10.54 9.75
N LEU A 66 15.10 -9.41 10.30
CA LEU A 66 16.06 -9.44 11.41
C LEU A 66 15.46 -10.07 12.68
N ALA A 67 14.21 -9.74 13.02
CA ALA A 67 13.52 -10.32 14.17
C ALA A 67 13.25 -11.83 13.98
N GLY A 68 12.95 -12.26 12.75
CA GLY A 68 12.79 -13.67 12.40
C GLY A 68 14.10 -14.45 12.53
N ASN A 69 15.22 -13.86 12.10
CA ASN A 69 16.55 -14.41 12.29
C ASN A 69 16.89 -14.53 13.78
N ALA A 70 16.65 -13.48 14.57
CA ALA A 70 16.85 -13.51 16.02
C ALA A 70 15.99 -14.59 16.72
N ALA A 71 14.73 -14.76 16.31
CA ALA A 71 13.86 -15.81 16.84
C ALA A 71 14.43 -17.21 16.51
N ARG A 72 14.87 -17.43 15.27
CA ARG A 72 15.48 -18.68 14.82
C ARG A 72 16.76 -19.01 15.60
N ASP A 73 17.63 -18.02 15.81
CA ASP A 73 18.87 -18.18 16.58
C ASP A 73 18.59 -18.56 18.03
N ASN A 74 17.48 -18.05 18.58
CA ASN A 74 16.97 -18.43 19.91
C ASN A 74 16.14 -19.72 19.91
N LYS A 75 16.19 -20.51 18.83
CA LYS A 75 15.46 -21.78 18.65
C LYS A 75 13.94 -21.63 18.84
N LYS A 76 13.38 -20.45 18.52
CA LYS A 76 11.95 -20.15 18.54
C LYS A 76 11.43 -20.03 17.11
N THR A 77 10.17 -20.44 16.91
CA THR A 77 9.48 -20.32 15.61
C THR A 77 8.55 -19.10 15.52
N ARG A 78 8.40 -18.35 16.62
CA ARG A 78 7.54 -17.18 16.72
C ARG A 78 8.35 -16.00 17.24
N ILE A 79 8.27 -14.87 16.54
CA ILE A 79 8.79 -13.57 17.00
C ILE A 79 7.96 -13.12 18.21
N ILE A 80 8.66 -12.70 19.26
CA ILE A 80 8.08 -12.11 20.48
C ILE A 80 8.76 -10.76 20.75
N PRO A 81 8.14 -9.86 21.54
CA PRO A 81 8.80 -8.64 22.00
C PRO A 81 10.06 -8.91 22.82
#